data_AF-A0A2G1ZXG1-F1
#
_entry.id   AF-A0A2G1ZXG1-F1
#
_cell.length_a   1.000
_cell.length_b   1.000
_cell.length_c   1.000
_cell.angle_alpha   90.00
_cell.angle_beta   90.00
_cell.angle_gamma   90.00
#
_symmetry.space_group_name_H-M   'P 1'
#
loop_
_entity.id
_entity.type
_entity.pdbx_description
1 polymer ?
#
loop_
_entity_poly.entity_id
_entity_poly.type
_entity_poly.pdbx_seq_one_letter_code
_entity_poly.pdbx_strand_id
1 'polypeptide(L)' 'MMDPKSLNDVVKKVLDGLPEGVKQLPQDMKDNLQSAVSSALDQLDIVTREEFETQQKVLLKTREKLEKLEKKLDQLTNKQ' A
#
# COMPACT_ATOMS: atom_id res chain seq x y z
N MET A 1 -6.75 -3.96 -6.97
CA MET A 1 -6.43 -5.38 -6.73
C MET A 1 -4.96 -5.57 -7.05
N MET A 2 -4.15 -5.92 -6.06
CA MET A 2 -2.71 -6.17 -6.23
C MET A 2 -2.46 -7.15 -7.38
N ASP A 3 -1.73 -6.71 -8.40
CA ASP A 3 -1.27 -7.61 -9.45
C ASP A 3 -0.23 -8.56 -8.87
N PRO A 4 -0.39 -9.89 -8.95
CA PRO A 4 0.60 -10.87 -8.48
C PRO A 4 1.97 -10.74 -9.18
N LYS A 5 2.07 -9.91 -10.24
CA LYS A 5 3.31 -9.57 -10.93
C LYS A 5 4.16 -8.57 -10.15
N SER A 6 3.57 -7.59 -9.45
CA SER A 6 4.32 -6.57 -8.72
C SER A 6 4.99 -7.12 -7.46
N LEU A 7 4.31 -8.03 -6.75
CA LEU A 7 4.87 -8.72 -5.59
C LEU A 7 6.10 -9.55 -5.98
N ASN A 8 5.99 -10.31 -7.07
CA ASN A 8 7.10 -11.11 -7.60
C ASN A 8 8.30 -10.25 -8.01
N ASP A 9 8.08 -9.04 -8.54
CA ASP A 9 9.17 -8.12 -8.90
C ASP A 9 9.87 -7.54 -7.67
N VAL A 10 9.12 -7.26 -6.59
CA VAL A 10 9.69 -6.83 -5.30
C VAL A 10 10.52 -7.96 -4.70
N VAL A 11 9.99 -9.18 -4.68
CA VAL A 11 10.68 -10.37 -4.19
C VAL A 11 11.99 -10.61 -4.97
N LYS A 12 11.96 -10.50 -6.31
CA LYS A 12 13.17 -10.60 -7.14
C LYS A 12 14.21 -9.54 -6.80
N LYS A 13 13.80 -8.27 -6.68
CA LYS A 13 14.72 -7.18 -6.30
C LYS A 13 15.34 -7.37 -4.92
N VAL A 14 14.56 -7.90 -3.96
CA VAL A 14 15.06 -8.24 -2.63
C VAL A 14 16.10 -9.36 -2.73
N LEU A 15 15.81 -10.42 -3.50
CA LEU A 15 16.72 -11.55 -3.71
C LEU A 15 18.02 -11.15 -4.44
N ASP A 16 17.92 -10.28 -5.45
CA ASP A 16 19.06 -9.80 -6.25
C ASP A 16 20.00 -8.88 -5.46
N GLY A 17 19.48 -8.19 -4.43
CA GLY A 17 20.24 -7.34 -3.52
C GLY A 17 20.94 -8.08 -2.38
N LEU A 18 20.75 -9.41 -2.25
CA LEU A 18 21.38 -10.19 -1.20
C LEU A 18 22.89 -10.38 -1.46
N PRO A 19 23.73 -10.38 -0.40
CA PRO A 19 25.17 -10.58 -0.53
C PRO A 19 25.50 -11.93 -1.18
N GLU A 20 26.63 -12.00 -1.89
CA GLU A 20 27.09 -13.18 -2.67
C GLU A 20 27.07 -14.50 -1.86
N GLY A 21 27.27 -14.44 -0.54
CA GLY A 21 27.18 -15.61 0.35
C GLY A 21 25.79 -16.25 0.43
N VAL A 22 24.72 -15.49 0.15
CA VAL A 22 23.34 -15.97 0.10
C VAL A 22 23.00 -16.54 -1.29
N LYS A 23 23.66 -16.06 -2.35
CA LYS A 23 23.51 -16.59 -3.71
C LYS A 23 24.11 -18.00 -3.88
N GLN A 24 25.04 -18.39 -3.01
CA GLN A 24 25.63 -19.73 -2.96
C GLN A 24 24.82 -20.73 -2.12
N LEU A 25 23.69 -20.31 -1.54
CA LEU A 25 22.83 -21.21 -0.79
C LEU A 25 22.17 -22.25 -1.71
N PRO A 26 21.90 -23.47 -1.19
CA PRO A 26 21.13 -24.48 -1.92
C PRO A 26 19.79 -23.92 -2.40
N GLN A 27 19.33 -24.38 -3.58
CA GLN A 27 18.09 -23.94 -4.20
C GLN A 27 16.89 -24.05 -3.24
N ASP A 28 16.83 -25.13 -2.44
CA ASP A 28 15.78 -25.33 -1.44
C ASP A 28 15.72 -24.21 -0.38
N MET A 29 16.86 -23.68 0.01
CA MET A 29 16.94 -22.60 1.00
C MET A 29 16.54 -21.26 0.37
N LYS A 30 16.86 -21.06 -0.91
CA LYS A 30 16.42 -19.91 -1.70
C LYS A 30 14.90 -19.90 -1.87
N ASP A 31 14.30 -21.05 -2.16
CA ASP A 31 12.85 -21.19 -2.32
C ASP A 31 12.11 -20.94 -0.98
N ASN A 32 12.66 -21.44 0.13
CA ASN A 32 12.15 -21.15 1.47
C ASN A 32 12.25 -19.66 1.84
N LEU A 33 13.37 -19.00 1.52
CA LEU A 33 13.54 -17.56 1.73
C LEU A 33 12.55 -16.76 0.87
N GLN A 34 12.36 -17.16 -0.39
CA GLN A 34 11.39 -16.53 -1.28
C GLN A 34 9.97 -16.62 -0.72
N SER A 35 9.58 -17.80 -0.23
CA SER A 35 8.27 -18.03 0.39
C SER A 35 8.07 -17.21 1.67
N ALA A 36 9.11 -17.12 2.51
CA ALA A 36 9.08 -16.31 3.73
C ALA A 36 8.97 -14.80 3.44
N VAL A 37 9.70 -14.31 2.43
CA VAL A 37 9.63 -12.89 2.00
C VAL A 37 8.28 -12.59 1.37
N SER A 38 7.75 -13.45 0.50
CA SER A 38 6.41 -13.27 -0.06
C SER A 38 5.35 -13.23 1.04
N SER A 39 5.41 -14.17 2.00
CA SER A 39 4.48 -14.20 3.14
C SER A 39 4.58 -12.96 4.03
N ALA A 40 5.79 -12.45 4.25
CA ALA A 40 6.00 -11.22 5.01
C ALA A 40 5.47 -9.99 4.27
N LEU A 41 5.64 -9.92 2.94
CA LEU A 41 5.13 -8.84 2.10
C LEU A 41 3.60 -8.87 1.99
N ASP A 42 2.99 -10.06 1.95
CA ASP A 42 1.53 -10.24 1.97
C ASP A 42 0.91 -9.80 3.31
N GLN A 43 1.68 -9.90 4.40
CA GLN A 43 1.26 -9.39 5.73
C GLN A 43 1.47 -7.89 5.91
N LEU A 44 2.28 -7.24 5.08
CA LEU A 44 2.31 -5.80 5.04
C LEU A 44 1.01 -5.36 4.35
N ASP A 45 0.27 -4.44 4.96
CA ASP A 45 -0.92 -3.79 4.37
C ASP A 45 -0.50 -2.89 3.20
N ILE A 46 0.15 -3.48 2.19
CA ILE A 46 0.57 -2.80 0.98
C ILE A 46 -0.72 -2.49 0.23
N VAL A 47 -1.00 -1.20 0.05
CA VAL A 47 -2.08 -0.73 -0.82
C VAL A 47 -1.50 -0.35 -2.17
N THR A 48 -2.20 -0.68 -3.24
CA THR A 48 -1.74 -0.25 -4.57
C THR A 48 -1.79 1.27 -4.64
N ARG A 49 -0.95 1.87 -5.51
CA ARG A 49 -0.97 3.32 -5.73
C ARG A 49 -2.34 3.80 -6.21
N GLU A 50 -3.05 2.99 -7.01
CA GLU A 50 -4.41 3.30 -7.49
C GLU A 50 -5.46 3.29 -6.36
N GLU A 51 -5.38 2.33 -5.44
CA GLU A 51 -6.27 2.28 -4.26
C GLU A 51 -6.00 3.48 -3.34
N PHE A 52 -4.73 3.85 -3.14
CA PHE A 52 -4.36 5.06 -2.40
C PHE A 52 -4.91 6.33 -3.05
N GLU A 53 -4.74 6.49 -4.36
CA GLU A 53 -5.28 7.64 -5.10
C GLU A 53 -6.81 7.70 -5.05
N THR A 54 -7.47 6.55 -5.07
CA THR A 54 -8.93 6.46 -4.93
C THR A 54 -9.38 6.92 -3.54
N GLN A 55 -8.72 6.44 -2.48
CA GLN A 55 -9.01 6.87 -1.12
C GLN A 55 -8.76 8.37 -0.92
N GLN A 56 -7.68 8.91 -1.51
CA GLN A 56 -7.38 10.35 -1.48
C GLN A 56 -8.51 11.18 -2.12
N LYS A 57 -9.05 10.74 -3.27
CA LYS A 57 -10.19 11.39 -3.93
C LYS A 57 -11.45 11.36 -3.06
N VAL A 58 -11.71 10.25 -2.38
CA VAL A 58 -12.84 10.15 -1.44
C VAL A 58 -12.66 11.13 -0.29
N LEU A 59 -11.46 11.20 0.29
CA LEU A 59 -11.10 12.14 1.37
C LEU A 59 -11.30 13.61 0.97
N LEU A 60 -10.87 13.99 -0.23
CA LEU A 60 -11.08 15.33 -0.78
C LEU A 60 -12.57 15.67 -0.88
N LYS A 61 -13.38 14.79 -1.45
CA LYS A 61 -14.84 14.97 -1.54
C LYS A 61 -15.50 15.10 -0.16
N THR A 62 -15.03 14.34 0.81
CA THR A 62 -15.55 14.41 2.18
C THR A 62 -15.21 15.75 2.82
N ARG A 63 -13.99 16.27 2.64
CA ARG A 63 -13.62 17.63 3.11
C ARG A 63 -14.48 18.72 2.49
N GLU A 64 -14.68 18.69 1.18
CA GLU A 64 -15.55 19.66 0.50
C GLU A 64 -17.00 19.61 1.02
N LYS A 65 -17.52 18.42 1.30
CA LYS A 65 -18.86 18.26 1.91
C LYS A 65 -18.90 18.79 3.34
N LEU A 66 -17.84 18.55 4.12
CA LEU A 66 -17.69 19.05 5.48
C LEU A 66 -17.70 20.58 5.50
N GLU A 67 -16.88 21.23 4.68
CA GLU A 67 -16.83 22.70 4.58
C GLU A 67 -18.19 23.30 4.17
N LYS A 68 -18.93 22.64 3.28
CA LYS A 68 -20.28 23.07 2.90
C LYS A 68 -21.27 22.96 4.06
N LEU A 69 -21.15 21.91 4.88
CA LEU A 69 -21.98 21.74 6.06
C LEU A 69 -21.62 22.74 7.15
N GLU A 70 -20.33 22.98 7.39
CA GLU A 70 -19.84 24.02 8.31
C GLU A 70 -20.39 25.39 7.91
N LYS A 71 -20.27 25.78 6.63
CA LYS A 71 -20.84 27.04 6.13
C LYS A 71 -22.36 27.13 6.31
N LYS A 72 -23.09 26.03 6.11
CA LYS A 72 -24.54 25.99 6.36
C LYS A 72 -24.85 26.16 7.84
N LEU A 73 -24.05 25.55 8.70
CA LEU A 73 -24.22 25.63 10.14
C LEU A 73 -23.95 27.06 10.61
N ASP A 74 -22.86 27.69 10.17
CA ASP A 74 -22.54 29.09 10.44
C ASP A 74 -23.62 30.05 9.97
N GLN A 75 -24.23 29.80 8.80
CA GLN A 75 -25.34 30.62 8.29
C GLN A 75 -26.61 30.50 9.14
N LEU A 76 -26.81 29.36 9.81
CA LEU A 76 -27.95 29.11 10.68
C LEU A 76 -27.71 29.64 12.09
N THR A 77 -26.49 29.55 12.62
CA THR A 77 -26.12 30.08 13.93
C THR A 77 -25.91 31.59 13.94
N ASN A 78 -25.38 32.21 12.88
CA ASN A 78 -25.29 33.68 12.76
C ASN A 78 -26.62 34.38 12.41
N LYS A 79 -27.71 33.62 12.22
CA LYS A 79 -29.06 34.16 12.00
C LYS A 79 -29.91 34.26 13.28
N GLN A 80 -29.30 34.04 14.45
CA GLN A 80 -29.87 34.35 15.76
C GLN A 80 -29.14 35.54 16.38
#